data_AF-A0A660A7X1-F1
#
_entry.id   AF-A0A660A7X1-F1
#
_cell.length_a   1.000
_cell.length_b   1.000
_cell.length_c   1.000
_cell.angle_alpha   90.00
_cell.angle_beta   90.00
_cell.angle_gamma   90.00
#
_symmetry.space_group_name_H-M   'P 1'
#
loop_
_entity.id
_entity.type
_entity.pdbx_description
1 polymer ?
#
loop_
_entity_poly.entity_id
_entity_poly.type
_entity_poly.pdbx_seq_one_letter_code
_entity_poly.pdbx_strand_id
1 'polypeptide(L)'
;RGELIEQDASVWDVQAFYIAQAALQATMLYRPQVIVFGGGVMAQEHMVMRVHEKFKTLLNDYLPVPDLPDYIVTPAVADNGSATLGNFALAKLEAEGK
;
A
#
# COMPACT_ATOMS: atom_id res chain seq x y z
N ARG A 1 2.12 21.78 -2.63
CA ARG A 1 2.12 20.61 -1.71
C ARG A 1 1.52 19.43 -2.46
N GLY A 2 1.85 18.20 -2.09
CA GLY A 2 1.34 17.00 -2.79
C GLY A 2 -0.19 16.94 -2.85
N GLU A 3 -0.87 17.46 -1.82
CA GLU A 3 -2.33 17.55 -1.77
C GLU A 3 -2.97 18.51 -2.79
N LEU A 4 -2.19 19.35 -3.47
CA LEU A 4 -2.68 20.34 -4.46
C LEU A 4 -2.48 19.87 -5.91
N ILE A 5 -1.95 18.67 -6.12
CA ILE A 5 -1.71 18.14 -7.45
C ILE A 5 -3.03 17.59 -7.99
N GLU A 6 -3.39 18.02 -9.20
CA GLU A 6 -4.61 17.55 -9.88
C GLU A 6 -4.56 16.03 -10.10
N GLN A 7 -5.71 15.37 -10.02
CA GLN A 7 -5.78 13.90 -10.03
C GLN A 7 -5.32 13.27 -11.35
N ASP A 8 -5.33 14.02 -12.45
CA ASP A 8 -4.92 13.60 -13.79
C ASP A 8 -3.45 13.91 -14.10
N ALA A 9 -2.73 14.57 -13.17
CA ALA A 9 -1.32 14.89 -13.36
C ALA A 9 -0.48 13.62 -13.57
N SER A 10 0.41 13.67 -14.57
CA SER A 10 1.26 12.54 -14.97
C SER A 10 2.23 12.07 -13.88
N VAL A 11 2.51 12.91 -12.88
CA VAL A 11 3.34 12.57 -11.72
C VAL A 11 2.76 11.40 -10.92
N TRP A 12 1.44 11.24 -10.90
CA TRP A 12 0.80 10.11 -10.23
C TRP A 12 1.12 8.78 -10.90
N ASP A 13 1.27 8.74 -12.23
CA ASP A 13 1.68 7.53 -12.96
C ASP A 13 3.13 7.15 -12.66
N VAL A 14 4.00 8.14 -12.55
CA VAL A 14 5.41 7.94 -12.16
C VAL A 14 5.48 7.40 -10.74
N GLN A 15 4.75 8.01 -9.81
CA GLN A 15 4.72 7.55 -8.41
C GLN A 15 4.13 6.14 -8.30
N ALA A 16 3.04 5.85 -9.02
CA ALA A 16 2.38 4.55 -8.98
C ALA A 16 3.29 3.45 -9.55
N PHE A 17 4.07 3.77 -10.58
CA PHE A 17 5.06 2.85 -11.15
C PHE A 17 6.12 2.46 -10.12
N TYR A 18 6.69 3.41 -9.38
CA TYR A 18 7.69 3.11 -8.35
C TYR A 18 7.11 2.33 -7.16
N ILE A 19 5.90 2.66 -6.72
CA ILE A 19 5.22 1.90 -5.66
C ILE A 19 4.92 0.47 -6.12
N ALA A 20 4.46 0.30 -7.36
CA ALA A 20 4.22 -1.02 -7.94
C ALA A 20 5.50 -1.85 -8.07
N GLN A 21 6.65 -1.24 -8.40
CA GLN A 21 7.94 -1.92 -8.36
C GLN A 21 8.29 -2.38 -6.93
N ALA A 22 8.09 -1.54 -5.91
CA ALA A 22 8.32 -1.95 -4.53
C ALA A 22 7.41 -3.14 -4.12
N ALA A 23 6.14 -3.11 -4.51
CA ALA A 23 5.20 -4.21 -4.29
C ALA A 23 5.63 -5.49 -5.01
N LEU A 24 6.11 -5.39 -6.25
CA LEU A 24 6.64 -6.51 -7.03
C LEU A 24 7.83 -7.14 -6.29
N GLN A 25 8.81 -6.32 -5.87
CA GLN A 25 9.96 -6.82 -5.13
C GLN A 25 9.55 -7.50 -3.82
N ALA A 26 8.65 -6.90 -3.05
CA ALA A 26 8.14 -7.51 -1.82
C ALA A 26 7.43 -8.85 -2.08
N THR A 27 6.63 -8.91 -3.16
CA THR A 27 5.96 -10.14 -3.63
C THR A 27 6.96 -11.24 -3.95
N MET A 28 7.99 -10.93 -4.74
CA MET A 28 8.98 -11.88 -5.21
C MET A 28 9.92 -12.37 -4.10
N LEU A 29 10.25 -11.52 -3.14
CA LEU A 29 11.20 -11.82 -2.07
C LEU A 29 10.56 -12.48 -0.86
N TYR A 30 9.35 -12.04 -0.48
CA TYR A 30 8.74 -12.43 0.80
C TYR A 30 7.39 -13.13 0.66
N ARG A 31 6.75 -13.06 -0.50
CA ARG A 31 5.42 -13.62 -0.78
C ARG A 31 4.39 -13.35 0.35
N PRO A 32 4.15 -12.08 0.71
CA PRO A 32 3.16 -11.75 1.72
C PRO A 32 1.75 -12.14 1.28
N GLN A 33 0.82 -12.24 2.23
CA GLN A 33 -0.61 -12.44 1.94
C GLN A 33 -1.32 -11.11 1.64
N VAL A 34 -0.78 -10.00 2.16
CA VAL A 34 -1.28 -8.64 1.94
C VAL A 34 -0.12 -7.65 2.07
N ILE A 35 -0.14 -6.60 1.25
CA ILE A 35 0.77 -5.45 1.30
C ILE A 35 -0.08 -4.23 1.64
N VAL A 36 0.23 -3.58 2.77
CA VAL A 36 -0.47 -2.36 3.20
C VAL A 36 0.42 -1.15 2.97
N PHE A 37 0.01 -0.26 2.07
CA PHE A 37 0.71 1.01 1.85
C PHE A 37 -0.04 2.17 2.50
N GLY A 38 0.56 2.78 3.52
CA GLY A 38 0.03 3.97 4.20
C GLY A 38 0.56 5.30 3.67
N GLY A 39 0.18 6.39 4.36
CA GLY A 39 0.61 7.74 4.07
C GLY A 39 -0.31 8.49 3.09
N GLY A 40 -0.22 9.83 3.10
CA GLY A 40 -1.18 10.69 2.39
C GLY A 40 -1.21 10.54 0.86
N VAL A 41 -0.14 10.02 0.25
CA VAL A 41 -0.11 9.70 -1.19
C VAL A 41 -1.02 8.52 -1.51
N MET A 42 -0.93 7.44 -0.73
CA MET A 42 -1.72 6.23 -0.94
C MET A 42 -3.16 6.36 -0.42
N ALA A 43 -3.44 7.37 0.40
CA ALA A 43 -4.79 7.71 0.84
C ALA A 43 -5.70 8.25 -0.29
N GLN A 44 -5.13 8.64 -1.43
CA GLN A 44 -5.90 9.09 -2.59
C GLN A 44 -6.52 7.90 -3.33
N GLU A 45 -7.84 7.88 -3.53
CA GLU A 45 -8.56 6.75 -4.16
C GLU A 45 -8.02 6.38 -5.54
N HIS A 46 -7.64 7.37 -6.35
CA HIS A 46 -7.08 7.13 -7.68
C HIS A 46 -5.69 6.47 -7.64
N MET A 47 -4.97 6.58 -6.52
CA MET A 47 -3.60 6.12 -6.41
C MET A 47 -3.51 4.59 -6.29
N VAL A 48 -4.37 3.97 -5.48
CA VAL A 48 -4.36 2.51 -5.30
C VAL A 48 -4.69 1.79 -6.61
N MET A 49 -5.65 2.32 -7.38
CA MET A 49 -6.01 1.79 -8.70
C MET A 49 -4.85 1.89 -9.69
N ARG A 50 -4.16 3.04 -9.76
CA ARG A 50 -2.96 3.19 -10.61
C ARG A 50 -1.87 2.20 -10.22
N VAL A 51 -1.64 1.98 -8.91
CA VAL A 51 -0.67 0.99 -8.43
C VAL A 51 -1.06 -0.43 -8.86
N HIS A 52 -2.33 -0.80 -8.75
CA HIS A 52 -2.82 -2.11 -9.21
C HIS A 52 -2.55 -2.34 -10.70
N GLU A 53 -2.84 -1.35 -11.55
CA GLU A 53 -2.59 -1.43 -12.99
C GLU A 53 -1.10 -1.62 -13.32
N LYS A 54 -0.23 -0.81 -12.70
CA LYS A 54 1.22 -0.92 -12.91
C LYS A 54 1.75 -2.26 -12.37
N PHE A 55 1.29 -2.68 -11.19
CA PHE A 55 1.72 -3.94 -10.58
C PHE A 55 1.33 -5.14 -11.45
N LYS A 56 0.07 -5.20 -11.93
CA LYS A 56 -0.38 -6.26 -12.82
C LYS A 56 0.46 -6.35 -14.09
N THR A 57 0.74 -5.19 -14.69
CA THR A 57 1.57 -5.09 -15.89
C THR A 57 2.99 -5.58 -15.64
N LEU A 58 3.59 -5.21 -14.50
CA LEU A 58 4.95 -5.60 -14.13
C LEU A 58 5.06 -7.08 -13.74
N LEU A 59 4.08 -7.62 -13.02
CA LEU A 59 4.05 -9.03 -12.63
C LEU A 59 3.81 -9.93 -13.84
N ASN A 60 3.04 -9.45 -14.83
CA ASN A 60 2.77 -10.13 -16.09
C ASN A 60 2.39 -11.61 -15.90
N ASP A 61 1.48 -11.86 -14.95
CA ASP A 61 0.98 -13.19 -14.57
C ASP A 61 2.08 -14.24 -14.25
N TYR A 62 3.29 -13.80 -13.91
CA TYR A 62 4.43 -14.69 -13.64
C TYR A 62 4.18 -15.60 -12.43
N LEU A 63 3.50 -15.08 -11.40
CA LEU A 63 3.10 -15.83 -10.21
C LEU A 63 1.66 -15.52 -9.84
N PRO A 64 0.92 -16.49 -9.28
CA PRO A 64 -0.40 -16.23 -8.73
C PRO A 64 -0.29 -15.37 -7.46
N VAL A 65 -1.15 -14.35 -7.38
CA VAL A 65 -1.34 -13.51 -6.20
C VAL A 65 -2.85 -13.44 -5.90
N PRO A 66 -3.26 -13.08 -4.67
CA PRO A 66 -4.66 -12.77 -4.41
C PRO A 66 -5.15 -11.62 -5.30
N ASP A 67 -6.47 -11.44 -5.37
CA ASP A 67 -7.06 -10.32 -6.10
C ASP A 67 -6.50 -8.98 -5.60
N LEU A 68 -6.13 -8.10 -6.51
CA LEU A 68 -5.39 -6.88 -6.17
C LEU A 68 -6.08 -5.98 -5.12
N PRO A 69 -7.42 -5.82 -5.11
CA PRO A 69 -8.12 -5.09 -4.05
C PRO A 69 -7.97 -5.69 -2.65
N ASP A 70 -7.68 -6.98 -2.54
CA ASP A 70 -7.43 -7.67 -1.26
C ASP A 70 -5.93 -7.85 -0.99
N TYR A 71 -5.10 -7.74 -2.02
CA TYR A 71 -3.65 -7.96 -1.93
C TYR A 71 -2.85 -6.68 -1.66
N ILE A 72 -3.11 -5.59 -2.38
CA ILE A 72 -2.42 -4.31 -2.22
C ILE A 72 -3.44 -3.29 -1.74
N VAL A 73 -3.40 -2.96 -0.45
CA VAL A 73 -4.46 -2.22 0.23
C VAL A 73 -3.93 -0.97 0.93
N THR A 74 -4.86 -0.08 1.29
CA THR A 74 -4.60 1.05 2.19
C THR A 74 -4.94 0.67 3.64
N PRO A 75 -4.36 1.36 4.64
CA PRO A 75 -4.68 1.07 6.04
C PRO A 75 -6.17 1.26 6.34
N ALA A 76 -6.74 0.36 7.13
CA ALA A 76 -8.13 0.46 7.58
C ALA A 76 -8.33 1.57 8.64
N VAL A 77 -7.25 2.04 9.26
CA VAL A 77 -7.30 3.09 10.27
C VAL A 77 -7.22 4.45 9.58
N ALA A 78 -8.26 5.26 9.76
CA ALA A 78 -8.36 6.62 9.22
C ALA A 78 -7.24 7.55 9.76
N ASP A 79 -7.06 8.69 9.08
CA ASP A 79 -6.21 9.81 9.52
C ASP A 79 -4.75 9.45 9.81
N ASN A 80 -4.19 8.45 9.11
CA ASN A 80 -2.86 7.90 9.37
C ASN A 80 -2.67 7.40 10.82
N GLY A 81 -3.75 7.04 11.51
CA GLY A 81 -3.75 6.63 12.92
C GLY A 81 -3.15 5.25 13.20
N SER A 82 -2.71 4.53 12.16
CA SER A 82 -2.18 3.15 12.28
C SER A 82 -1.00 3.06 13.25
N ALA A 83 -0.08 4.03 13.24
CA ALA A 83 1.05 4.06 14.16
C ALA A 83 0.61 4.26 15.62
N THR A 84 -0.33 5.18 15.86
CA THR A 84 -0.88 5.42 17.20
C THR A 84 -1.59 4.18 17.75
N LEU A 85 -2.41 3.53 16.91
CA LEU A 85 -3.06 2.27 17.29
C LEU A 85 -2.04 1.16 17.58
N GLY A 86 -0.99 1.06 16.74
CA GLY A 86 0.11 0.13 16.95
C GLY A 86 0.83 0.34 18.29
N ASN A 87 1.05 1.59 18.69
CA ASN A 87 1.64 1.91 20.00
C ASN A 87 0.77 1.43 21.17
N PHE A 88 -0.55 1.63 21.11
CA PHE A 88 -1.47 1.12 22.14
C PHE A 88 -1.54 -0.41 22.14
N ALA A 89 -1.52 -1.04 20.97
CA ALA A 89 -1.46 -2.49 20.86
C ALA A 89 -0.18 -3.05 21.50
N LEU A 90 0.96 -2.41 21.26
CA LEU A 90 2.24 -2.80 21.87
C LEU A 90 2.22 -2.62 23.39
N ALA A 91 1.70 -1.49 23.91
CA ALA A 91 1.56 -1.27 25.34
C ALA A 91 0.66 -2.32 26.02
N LYS A 92 -0.41 -2.74 25.32
CA LYS A 92 -1.29 -3.81 25.79
C LYS A 92 -0.59 -5.15 25.86
N LEU A 93 0.23 -5.51 24.87
CA LEU A 93 1.00 -6.77 24.88
C LEU A 93 1.94 -6.82 26.09
N GLU A 94 2.67 -5.74 26.35
CA GLU A 94 3.57 -5.63 27.50
C GLU A 94 2.79 -5.72 28.83
N ALA A 95 1.66 -5.02 28.94
CA ALA A 95 0.82 -5.07 30.15
C ALA A 95 0.19 -6.46 30.41
N GLU A 96 -0.01 -7.26 29.35
CA GLU A 96 -0.50 -8.64 29.43
C GLU A 96 0.64 -9.67 29.62
N GLY A 97 1.90 -9.24 29.64
CA GLY A 97 3.07 -10.11 29.79
C GLY A 97 3.33 -11.03 28.60
N LYS A 98 3.02 -10.56 27.38
CA LYS A 98 3.23 -11.29 26.12
C LYS A 98 4.42 -10.76 25.35
#